data_AF-A0A090X2L3-F1
#
_entry.id   AF-A0A090X2L3-F1
#
_cell.length_a   1.000
_cell.length_b   1.000
_cell.length_c   1.000
_cell.angle_alpha   90.00
_cell.angle_beta   90.00
_cell.angle_gamma   90.00
#
_symmetry.space_group_name_H-M   'P 1'
#
loop_
_entity.id
_entity.type
_entity.pdbx_description
1 polymer ?
#
loop_
_entity_poly.entity_id
_entity_poly.type
_entity_poly.pdbx_seq_one_letter_code
_entity_poly.pdbx_strand_id
1 'polypeptide(L)'
;MTLAYREARAIIKKHVNASEDDVLITVGTGMTGAINKFQRILGIKVNENLKDHMEVPEDKRPIIFVSHMEHHSNQTSWLETIARVKVIPSNNQGLPCVIKLKELIKEHQDCPIKIAAITGCSNVTGIRTNYYEVAKIMHQTMVYVLWILPVQHPMLISICILKMPMNI
;
A
#
# COMPACT_ATOMS: atom_id res chain seq x y z
N MET A 1 -14.67 23.68 -18.90
CA MET A 1 -13.76 23.45 -17.75
C MET A 1 -13.59 21.96 -17.38
N THR A 2 -14.49 21.06 -17.80
CA THR A 2 -14.45 19.62 -17.46
C THR A 2 -13.72 18.72 -18.47
N LEU A 3 -13.50 19.18 -19.72
CA LEU A 3 -12.87 18.37 -20.78
C LEU A 3 -11.38 18.11 -20.51
N ALA A 4 -10.59 19.18 -20.31
CA ALA A 4 -9.16 19.07 -20.00
C ALA A 4 -8.90 18.22 -18.74
N TYR A 5 -9.78 18.32 -17.74
CA TYR A 5 -9.70 17.49 -16.53
C TYR A 5 -9.92 15.99 -16.83
N ARG A 6 -10.94 15.65 -17.63
CA ARG A 6 -11.20 14.27 -18.04
C ARG A 6 -10.06 13.70 -18.90
N GLU A 7 -9.54 14.50 -19.82
CA GLU A 7 -8.41 14.15 -20.67
C GLU A 7 -7.15 13.88 -19.85
N ALA A 8 -6.80 14.77 -18.92
CA ALA A 8 -5.67 14.57 -18.01
C ALA A 8 -5.81 13.27 -17.20
N ARG A 9 -7.01 12.98 -16.68
CA ARG A 9 -7.28 11.70 -15.96
C ARG A 9 -7.12 10.48 -16.86
N ALA A 10 -7.58 10.55 -18.11
CA ALA A 10 -7.44 9.45 -19.06
C ALA A 10 -5.97 9.18 -19.41
N ILE A 11 -5.18 10.25 -19.64
CA ILE A 11 -3.74 10.15 -19.89
C ILE A 11 -3.03 9.50 -18.71
N ILE A 12 -3.31 9.96 -17.49
CA ILE A 12 -2.70 9.42 -16.26
C ILE A 12 -3.06 7.94 -16.10
N LYS A 13 -4.36 7.59 -16.20
CA LYS A 13 -4.82 6.18 -16.08
C LYS A 13 -4.11 5.27 -17.09
N LYS A 14 -4.02 5.71 -18.35
CA LYS A 14 -3.31 4.98 -19.40
C LYS A 14 -1.83 4.79 -19.07
N HIS A 15 -1.16 5.82 -18.56
CA HIS A 15 0.27 5.76 -18.22
C HIS A 15 0.59 4.76 -17.10
N VAL A 16 -0.32 4.60 -16.14
CA VAL A 16 -0.14 3.67 -15.01
C VAL A 16 -0.83 2.32 -15.23
N ASN A 17 -1.30 2.03 -16.44
CA ASN A 17 -2.06 0.82 -16.78
C ASN A 17 -3.28 0.58 -15.88
N ALA A 18 -3.95 1.65 -15.44
CA ALA A 18 -5.18 1.57 -14.66
C ALA A 18 -6.36 1.13 -15.54
N SER A 19 -7.15 0.21 -15.02
CA SER A 19 -8.40 -0.28 -15.61
C SER A 19 -9.57 0.69 -15.40
N GLU A 20 -10.74 0.34 -15.95
CA GLU A 20 -11.98 1.07 -15.71
C GLU A 20 -12.43 0.96 -14.24
N ASP A 21 -12.15 -0.18 -13.60
CA ASP A 21 -12.46 -0.46 -12.19
C ASP A 21 -11.55 0.28 -11.21
N ASP A 22 -10.43 0.84 -11.68
CA ASP A 22 -9.48 1.57 -10.84
C ASP A 22 -9.90 3.02 -10.61
N VAL A 23 -9.64 3.54 -9.41
CA VAL A 23 -10.00 4.90 -9.04
C VAL A 23 -8.74 5.77 -8.94
N LEU A 24 -8.75 6.90 -9.67
CA LEU A 24 -7.69 7.90 -9.57
C LEU A 24 -7.98 8.88 -8.43
N ILE A 25 -7.16 8.84 -7.37
CA ILE A 25 -7.23 9.76 -6.23
C ILE A 25 -6.15 10.82 -6.37
N THR A 26 -6.57 12.05 -6.69
CA THR A 26 -5.68 13.21 -6.71
C THR A 26 -5.44 13.73 -5.29
N VAL A 27 -4.17 13.95 -4.95
CA VAL A 27 -3.72 14.47 -3.66
C VAL A 27 -2.67 15.56 -3.88
N GLY A 28 -2.80 16.68 -3.16
CA GLY A 28 -1.95 17.85 -3.37
C GLY A 28 -0.62 17.83 -2.63
N THR A 29 -0.40 16.87 -1.72
CA THR A 29 0.73 16.90 -0.76
C THR A 29 1.66 15.68 -0.87
N GLY A 30 1.71 15.07 -2.06
CA GLY A 30 2.60 13.95 -2.33
C GLY A 30 2.14 12.58 -1.77
N MET A 31 3.06 11.61 -1.76
CA MET A 31 2.77 10.23 -1.35
C MET A 31 2.34 10.12 0.11
N THR A 32 2.89 10.96 1.00
CA THR A 32 2.47 11.03 2.41
C THR A 32 1.01 11.46 2.53
N GLY A 33 0.57 12.44 1.73
CA GLY A 33 -0.85 12.83 1.68
C GLY A 33 -1.74 11.73 1.11
N ALA A 34 -1.25 11.05 0.07
CA ALA A 34 -1.93 9.93 -0.57
C ALA A 34 -2.25 8.80 0.41
N ILE A 35 -1.24 8.31 1.15
CA ILE A 35 -1.41 7.19 2.07
C ILE A 35 -2.30 7.57 3.26
N ASN A 36 -2.14 8.79 3.79
CA ASN A 36 -2.98 9.32 4.86
C ASN A 36 -4.45 9.45 4.45
N LYS A 37 -4.71 9.86 3.20
CA LYS A 37 -6.07 9.92 2.65
C LYS A 37 -6.64 8.50 2.46
N PHE A 38 -5.83 7.57 1.98
CA PHE A 38 -6.22 6.17 1.81
C PHE A 38 -6.59 5.51 3.16
N GLN A 39 -5.76 5.67 4.19
CA GLN A 39 -6.03 5.17 5.55
C GLN A 39 -7.34 5.73 6.13
N ARG A 40 -7.67 7.00 5.85
CA ARG A 40 -8.95 7.61 6.24
C ARG A 40 -10.13 7.01 5.47
N ILE A 41 -9.98 6.79 4.17
CA ILE A 41 -11.02 6.12 3.34
C ILE A 41 -11.30 4.71 3.84
N LEU A 42 -10.26 3.98 4.28
CA LEU A 42 -10.40 2.66 4.89
C LEU A 42 -11.04 2.69 6.29
N GLY A 43 -11.19 3.86 6.92
CA GLY A 43 -11.77 4.00 8.26
C GLY A 43 -10.87 3.52 9.40
N ILE A 44 -9.56 3.36 9.16
CA ILE A 44 -8.61 2.79 10.14
C ILE A 44 -7.82 3.86 10.90
N LYS A 45 -7.89 5.12 10.46
CA LYS A 45 -7.28 6.27 11.15
C LYS A 45 -8.26 6.81 12.19
N VAL A 46 -7.86 6.72 13.45
CA VAL A 46 -8.63 7.15 14.62
C VAL A 46 -8.33 8.61 14.95
N ASN A 47 -9.33 9.32 15.50
CA ASN A 47 -9.10 10.65 16.06
C ASN A 47 -8.23 10.53 17.32
N GLU A 48 -7.11 11.24 17.35
CA GLU A 48 -6.13 11.20 18.44
C GLU A 48 -6.75 11.54 19.80
N ASN A 49 -7.66 12.52 19.86
CA ASN A 49 -8.33 12.92 21.10
C ASN A 49 -9.30 11.85 21.64
N LEU A 50 -9.71 10.89 20.80
CA LEU A 50 -10.63 9.82 21.18
C LEU A 50 -9.94 8.46 21.33
N LYS A 51 -8.63 8.38 21.01
CA LYS A 51 -7.89 7.13 20.93
C LYS A 51 -7.87 6.37 22.25
N ASP A 52 -7.67 7.06 23.36
CA ASP A 52 -7.63 6.45 24.70
C ASP A 52 -9.03 6.13 25.26
N HIS A 53 -10.08 6.59 24.56
CA HIS A 53 -11.48 6.38 24.92
C HIS A 53 -12.16 5.30 24.07
N MET A 54 -11.41 4.58 23.26
CA MET A 54 -11.96 3.56 22.37
C MET A 54 -11.23 2.23 22.49
N GLU A 55 -12.02 1.16 22.50
CA GLU A 55 -11.53 -0.20 22.40
C GLU A 55 -11.81 -0.71 21.00
N VAL A 56 -10.77 -1.17 20.30
CA VAL A 56 -10.89 -1.70 18.93
C VAL A 56 -10.79 -3.22 18.99
N PRO A 57 -11.86 -3.95 18.60
CA PRO A 57 -11.83 -5.41 18.53
C PRO A 57 -10.71 -5.91 17.63
N GLU A 58 -10.03 -6.99 18.03
CA GLU A 58 -8.86 -7.50 17.33
C GLU A 58 -9.17 -7.96 15.89
N ASP A 59 -10.38 -8.49 15.65
CA ASP A 59 -10.87 -8.91 14.34
C ASP A 59 -11.03 -7.73 13.37
N LYS A 60 -11.21 -6.50 13.88
CA LYS A 60 -11.32 -5.27 13.09
C LYS A 60 -9.96 -4.67 12.75
N ARG A 61 -8.88 -5.14 13.36
CA ARG A 61 -7.53 -4.60 13.15
C ARG A 61 -6.89 -5.27 11.94
N PRO A 62 -6.74 -4.56 10.81
CA PRO A 62 -6.07 -5.12 9.65
C PRO A 62 -4.59 -5.37 9.94
N ILE A 63 -4.00 -6.34 9.26
CA ILE A 63 -2.56 -6.58 9.28
C ILE A 63 -1.91 -5.98 8.02
N ILE A 64 -0.92 -5.12 8.22
CA ILE A 64 -0.17 -4.46 7.15
C ILE A 64 1.23 -5.06 7.08
N PHE A 65 1.58 -5.61 5.94
CA PHE A 65 2.92 -6.09 5.62
C PHE A 65 3.69 -4.99 4.89
N VAL A 66 4.79 -4.53 5.49
CA VAL A 66 5.68 -3.52 4.91
C VAL A 66 7.02 -4.15 4.60
N SER A 67 7.77 -3.66 3.61
CA SER A 67 9.15 -4.14 3.42
C SER A 67 10.08 -3.59 4.49
N HIS A 68 11.24 -4.21 4.68
CA HIS A 68 12.31 -3.64 5.51
C HIS A 68 12.98 -2.40 4.87
N MET A 69 12.60 -2.01 3.65
CA MET A 69 13.18 -0.91 2.87
C MET A 69 12.27 0.32 2.82
N GLU A 70 11.21 0.36 3.64
CA GLU A 70 10.23 1.44 3.57
C GLU A 70 10.82 2.79 3.97
N HIS A 71 10.37 3.84 3.28
CA HIS A 71 10.52 5.18 3.77
C HIS A 71 9.70 5.35 5.06
N HIS A 72 10.23 6.06 6.06
CA HIS A 72 9.57 6.24 7.35
C HIS A 72 8.14 6.81 7.23
N SER A 73 7.89 7.70 6.26
CA SER A 73 6.54 8.25 6.05
C SER A 73 5.50 7.20 5.63
N ASN A 74 5.92 6.06 5.07
CA ASN A 74 5.05 4.93 4.83
C ASN A 74 4.85 4.14 6.13
N GLN A 75 5.91 3.57 6.70
CA GLN A 75 5.84 2.67 7.84
C GLN A 75 5.18 3.30 9.07
N THR A 76 5.61 4.51 9.47
CA THR A 76 5.09 5.18 10.68
C THR A 76 3.61 5.49 10.52
N SER A 77 3.16 5.89 9.33
CA SER A 77 1.75 6.23 9.12
C SER A 77 0.80 5.06 9.41
N TRP A 78 1.22 3.82 9.16
CA TRP A 78 0.44 2.62 9.51
C TRP A 78 0.44 2.32 11.01
N LEU A 79 1.58 2.54 11.69
CA LEU A 79 1.69 2.36 13.14
C LEU A 79 0.79 3.32 13.92
N GLU A 80 0.48 4.47 13.33
CA GLU A 80 -0.45 5.45 13.88
C GLU A 80 -1.94 5.15 13.58
N THR A 81 -2.26 3.99 13.01
CA THR A 81 -3.65 3.54 12.77
C THR A 81 -4.05 2.45 13.76
N ILE A 82 -5.27 1.92 13.64
CA ILE A 82 -5.67 0.71 14.37
C ILE A 82 -5.00 -0.56 13.84
N ALA A 83 -4.28 -0.47 12.71
CA ALA A 83 -3.69 -1.64 12.08
C ALA A 83 -2.55 -2.24 12.91
N ARG A 84 -2.31 -3.52 12.72
CA ARG A 84 -1.07 -4.19 13.13
C ARG A 84 -0.08 -4.11 11.97
N VAL A 85 1.18 -3.84 12.26
CA VAL A 85 2.22 -3.71 11.22
C VAL A 85 3.27 -4.79 11.41
N LYS A 86 3.60 -5.51 10.33
CA LYS A 86 4.66 -6.52 10.30
C LYS A 86 5.62 -6.22 9.17
N VAL A 87 6.91 -6.22 9.48
CA VAL A 87 7.97 -6.03 8.49
C VAL A 87 8.28 -7.37 7.85
N ILE A 88 8.28 -7.43 6.52
CA ILE A 88 8.73 -8.58 5.74
C ILE A 88 10.26 -8.63 5.80
N PRO A 89 10.85 -9.70 6.35
CA PRO A 89 12.30 -9.85 6.40
C PRO A 89 12.95 -9.82 5.02
N SER A 90 14.22 -9.44 4.96
CA SER A 90 15.03 -9.55 3.75
C SER A 90 15.42 -11.02 3.47
N ASN A 91 15.63 -11.35 2.20
CA ASN A 91 16.32 -12.56 1.78
C ASN A 91 17.84 -12.32 1.69
N ASN A 92 18.60 -13.33 1.26
CA ASN A 92 20.05 -13.24 1.12
C ASN A 92 20.53 -12.20 0.08
N GLN A 93 19.62 -11.67 -0.75
CA GLN A 93 19.90 -10.63 -1.73
C GLN A 93 19.47 -9.23 -1.24
N GLY A 94 18.99 -9.11 0.00
CA GLY A 94 18.48 -7.84 0.54
C GLY A 94 17.10 -7.44 -0.01
N LEU A 95 16.37 -8.37 -0.65
CA LEU A 95 15.02 -8.13 -1.17
C LEU A 95 13.95 -8.69 -0.21
N PRO A 96 12.70 -8.19 -0.24
CA PRO A 96 11.60 -8.79 0.51
C PRO A 96 11.51 -10.32 0.32
N CYS A 97 11.61 -11.07 1.42
CA CYS A 97 11.61 -12.53 1.39
C CYS A 97 10.20 -13.07 1.22
N VAL A 98 9.89 -13.58 0.03
CA VAL A 98 8.59 -14.18 -0.30
C VAL A 98 8.24 -15.42 0.52
N ILE A 99 9.24 -16.19 0.96
CA ILE A 99 9.04 -17.35 1.83
C ILE A 99 8.53 -16.88 3.19
N LYS A 100 9.21 -15.90 3.78
CA LYS A 100 8.80 -15.30 5.06
C LYS A 100 7.48 -14.56 4.96
N LEU A 101 7.18 -13.92 3.83
CA LEU A 101 5.86 -13.35 3.58
C LEU A 101 4.76 -14.42 3.65
N LYS A 102 4.93 -15.59 3.03
CA LYS A 102 3.95 -16.67 3.09
C LYS A 102 3.77 -17.20 4.51
N GLU A 103 4.84 -17.32 5.28
CA GLU A 103 4.79 -17.68 6.70
C GLU A 103 3.95 -16.66 7.50
N LEU A 104 4.22 -15.36 7.32
CA LEU A 104 3.48 -14.26 7.97
C LEU A 104 1.99 -14.23 7.58
N ILE A 105 1.67 -14.50 6.30
CA ILE A 105 0.27 -14.59 5.85
C ILE A 105 -0.44 -15.75 6.54
N LYS A 106 0.24 -16.90 6.69
CA LYS A 106 -0.30 -18.08 7.37
C LYS A 106 -0.48 -17.83 8.87
N GLU A 107 0.49 -17.20 9.53
CA GLU A 107 0.39 -16.80 10.95
C GLU A 107 -0.83 -15.92 11.20
N HIS A 108 -1.17 -15.05 10.25
CA HIS A 108 -2.30 -14.14 10.35
C HIS A 108 -3.51 -14.58 9.52
N GLN A 109 -3.67 -15.86 9.20
CA GLN A 109 -4.74 -16.35 8.32
C GLN A 109 -6.14 -15.92 8.77
N ASP A 110 -6.39 -15.89 10.08
CA ASP A 110 -7.69 -15.55 10.69
C ASP A 110 -8.01 -14.05 10.64
N CYS A 111 -7.04 -13.21 10.26
CA CYS A 111 -7.26 -11.78 10.11
C CYS A 111 -8.02 -11.50 8.80
N PRO A 112 -9.22 -10.89 8.83
CA PRO A 112 -10.04 -10.72 7.63
C PRO A 112 -9.43 -9.76 6.62
N ILE A 113 -8.74 -8.72 7.10
CA ILE A 113 -8.14 -7.69 6.25
C ILE A 113 -6.63 -7.74 6.39
N LYS A 114 -5.99 -8.11 5.29
CA LYS A 114 -4.55 -8.09 5.15
C LYS A 114 -4.21 -7.02 4.09
N ILE A 115 -3.08 -6.34 4.20
CA ILE A 115 -2.63 -5.37 3.19
C ILE A 115 -1.11 -5.52 3.04
N ALA A 116 -0.60 -5.55 1.81
CA ALA A 116 0.83 -5.31 1.58
C ALA A 116 1.02 -3.85 1.17
N ALA A 117 1.86 -3.11 1.87
CA ALA A 117 2.18 -1.70 1.62
C ALA A 117 3.70 -1.57 1.38
N ILE A 118 4.14 -1.94 0.18
CA ILE A 118 5.56 -2.15 -0.14
C ILE A 118 6.06 -1.09 -1.12
N THR A 119 7.28 -0.61 -0.89
CA THR A 119 7.99 0.25 -1.83
C THR A 119 8.39 -0.50 -3.09
N GLY A 120 8.22 0.10 -4.28
CA GLY A 120 8.73 -0.47 -5.54
C GLY A 120 10.25 -0.34 -5.73
N CYS A 121 10.88 0.59 -5.02
CA CYS A 121 12.31 0.87 -5.10
C CYS A 121 12.81 1.50 -3.79
N SER A 122 14.03 1.17 -3.38
CA SER A 122 14.66 1.82 -2.22
C SER A 122 15.11 3.23 -2.58
N ASN A 123 14.68 4.22 -1.79
CA ASN A 123 15.16 5.61 -1.91
C ASN A 123 16.63 5.77 -1.47
N VAL A 124 17.15 4.82 -0.69
CA VAL A 124 18.52 4.89 -0.15
C VAL A 124 19.50 4.23 -1.11
N THR A 125 19.14 3.08 -1.66
CA THR A 125 20.06 2.24 -2.45
C THR A 125 19.71 2.17 -3.94
N GLY A 126 18.53 2.62 -4.35
CA GLY A 126 18.04 2.49 -5.73
C GLY A 126 17.69 1.05 -6.14
N ILE A 127 17.77 0.09 -5.23
CA ILE A 127 17.44 -1.31 -5.48
C ILE A 127 15.93 -1.43 -5.68
N ARG A 128 15.52 -2.00 -6.82
CA ARG A 128 14.13 -2.35 -7.11
C ARG A 128 13.75 -3.60 -6.33
N THR A 129 12.61 -3.55 -5.66
CA THR A 129 12.10 -4.69 -4.89
C THR A 129 11.44 -5.72 -5.83
N ASN A 130 11.36 -6.98 -5.40
CA ASN A 130 10.67 -8.07 -6.11
C ASN A 130 9.14 -7.99 -5.94
N TYR A 131 8.61 -6.80 -6.14
CA TYR A 131 7.29 -6.44 -5.69
C TYR A 131 6.19 -7.14 -6.49
N TYR A 132 6.41 -7.44 -7.77
CA TYR A 132 5.49 -8.25 -8.57
C TYR A 132 5.25 -9.65 -7.96
N GLU A 133 6.28 -10.27 -7.39
CA GLU A 133 6.14 -11.57 -6.72
C GLU A 133 5.30 -11.45 -5.46
N VAL A 134 5.52 -10.38 -4.68
CA VAL A 134 4.70 -10.08 -3.51
C VAL A 134 3.24 -9.84 -3.93
N ALA A 135 3.00 -9.04 -4.97
CA ALA A 135 1.66 -8.79 -5.52
C ALA A 135 0.94 -10.10 -5.82
N LYS A 136 1.62 -11.01 -6.52
CA LYS A 136 1.08 -12.32 -6.93
C LYS A 136 0.68 -13.16 -5.71
N ILE A 137 1.53 -13.23 -4.70
CA ILE A 137 1.26 -14.00 -3.47
C ILE A 137 0.08 -13.40 -2.69
N MET A 138 0.00 -12.07 -2.61
CA MET A 138 -1.09 -11.39 -1.90
C MET A 138 -2.43 -11.55 -2.62
N HIS A 139 -2.46 -11.46 -3.96
CA HIS A 139 -3.69 -11.69 -4.73
C HIS A 139 -4.17 -13.13 -4.64
N GLN A 140 -3.26 -14.12 -4.62
CA GLN A 140 -3.62 -15.53 -4.45
C GLN A 140 -4.33 -15.81 -3.12
N THR A 141 -4.16 -14.95 -2.12
CA THR A 141 -4.71 -15.12 -0.77
C THR A 141 -5.95 -14.27 -0.51
N MET A 142 -6.56 -13.69 -1.57
CA MET A 142 -7.71 -12.76 -1.52
C MET A 142 -7.46 -11.53 -0.62
N VAL A 143 -6.30 -10.90 -0.82
CA VAL A 143 -5.84 -9.76 -0.01
C VAL A 143 -5.73 -8.48 -0.83
N TYR A 144 -6.02 -7.32 -0.22
CA TYR A 144 -5.80 -6.00 -0.82
C TYR A 144 -4.29 -5.69 -0.92
N VAL A 145 -3.83 -5.17 -2.07
CA VAL A 145 -2.43 -4.80 -2.28
C VAL A 145 -2.33 -3.30 -2.48
N LEU A 146 -1.54 -2.62 -1.64
CA LEU A 146 -1.24 -1.20 -1.80
C LEU A 146 0.19 -1.01 -2.28
N TRP A 147 0.29 -0.43 -3.48
CA TRP A 147 1.54 -0.10 -4.13
C TRP A 147 2.00 1.29 -3.74
N ILE A 148 3.17 1.40 -3.14
CA ILE A 148 3.80 2.68 -2.83
C ILE A 148 5.01 2.79 -3.73
N LEU A 149 4.92 3.64 -4.75
CA LEU A 149 6.06 3.98 -5.60
C LEU A 149 6.64 5.30 -5.08
N PRO A 150 7.71 5.29 -4.28
CA PRO A 150 8.49 6.48 -4.13
C PRO A 150 9.41 6.59 -5.35
N VAL A 151 9.20 7.69 -6.09
CA VAL A 151 10.20 8.38 -6.92
C VAL A 151 10.58 7.71 -8.25
N GLN A 152 10.02 8.26 -9.34
CA GLN A 152 10.82 8.64 -10.52
C GLN A 152 10.23 9.79 -11.35
N HIS A 153 9.00 10.25 -11.08
CA HIS A 153 8.47 11.44 -11.76
C HIS A 153 7.65 12.35 -10.81
N PRO A 154 8.00 13.63 -10.63
CA PRO A 154 7.29 14.57 -9.73
C PRO A 154 5.86 14.94 -10.18
N MET A 155 5.30 14.30 -11.22
CA MET A 155 3.98 14.64 -11.76
C MET A 155 2.92 13.53 -11.67
N LEU A 156 3.26 12.33 -11.20
CA LEU A 156 2.35 11.19 -11.19
C LEU A 156 2.21 10.61 -9.78
N ILE A 157 1.73 11.44 -8.86
CA ILE A 157 1.34 11.02 -7.52
C ILE A 157 -0.14 10.69 -7.58
N SER A 158 -0.43 9.51 -8.10
CA SER A 158 -1.77 8.92 -8.08
C SER A 158 -1.67 7.50 -7.55
N ILE A 159 -2.06 7.34 -6.29
CA ILE A 159 -2.30 6.03 -5.68
C ILE A 159 -3.76 5.66 -5.94
N CYS A 160 -4.01 4.45 -6.45
CA CYS A 160 -4.68 3.36 -5.73
C CYS A 160 -5.14 2.30 -6.75
N ILE A 161 -4.27 1.35 -7.10
CA ILE A 161 -4.73 0.16 -7.86
C ILE A 161 -5.29 -0.81 -6.82
N LEU A 162 -6.62 -0.81 -6.68
CA LEU A 162 -7.35 -1.72 -5.78
C LEU A 162 -7.41 -3.15 -6.32
N LYS A 163 -6.87 -3.40 -7.52
CA LYS A 163 -6.76 -4.73 -8.11
C LYS A 163 -5.77 -4.64 -9.27
N MET A 164 -4.59 -5.27 -9.20
CA MET A 164 -3.92 -5.52 -10.49
C MET A 164 -4.80 -6.50 -11.26
N PRO A 165 -5.14 -6.23 -12.52
CA PRO A 165 -5.63 -7.30 -13.38
C PRO A 165 -4.57 -8.40 -13.43
N MET A 166 -4.99 -9.67 -13.34
CA MET A 166 -4.10 -10.84 -13.29
C MET A 166 -3.24 -11.07 -14.55
N ASN A 167 -3.23 -10.14 -15.50
CA ASN A 167 -2.49 -10.26 -16.75
C ASN A 167 -1.04 -9.77 -16.59
N ILE A 168 -0.24 -10.51 -15.81
CA ILE A 168 1.23 -10.45 -15.83
C ILE A 168 1.75 -11.83 -16.19
#